data_AF-A0A7J8AIA0-F1
#
_entry.id   AF-A0A7J8AIA0-F1
#
_cell.length_a   1.000
_cell.length_b   1.000
_cell.length_c   1.000
_cell.angle_alpha   90.00
_cell.angle_beta   90.00
_cell.angle_gamma   90.00
#
_symmetry.space_group_name_H-M   'P 1'
#
loop_
_entity.id
_entity.type
_entity.pdbx_description
1 polymer ?
#
loop_
_entity_poly.entity_id
_entity_poly.type
_entity_poly.pdbx_seq_one_letter_code
_entity_poly.pdbx_strand_id
1 'polypeptide(L)'
;MMESFGWARRPMIERIHLIRKDVPITMIYGSNTWIDTSTGKKVKLQRPDSYVRDMEIEGASHHVYADQPHIFNAVVEEICDSVD
;
A
#
# COMPACT_ATOMS: atom_id res chain seq x y z
N MET A 1 -5.15 -27.52 14.93
CA MET A 1 -4.45 -27.48 13.63
C MET A 1 -3.97 -26.05 13.44
N MET A 2 -2.79 -25.73 13.98
CA MET A 2 -2.18 -24.40 13.91
C MET A 2 -0.75 -24.59 13.40
N GLU A 3 -0.62 -25.31 12.28
CA GLU A 3 0.67 -25.47 11.64
C GLU A 3 0.92 -24.26 10.72
N SER A 4 1.83 -23.42 11.22
CA SER A 4 2.60 -22.38 10.53
C SER A 4 1.84 -21.33 9.71
N PHE A 5 1.33 -20.30 10.38
CA PHE A 5 1.21 -19.00 9.71
C PHE A 5 2.61 -18.55 9.27
N GLY A 6 2.77 -18.30 7.97
CA GLY A 6 4.00 -17.75 7.40
C GLY A 6 4.09 -16.25 7.70
N TRP A 7 5.24 -15.81 8.19
CA TRP A 7 5.52 -14.39 8.41
C TRP A 7 6.62 -13.92 7.46
N ALA A 8 6.57 -12.65 7.09
CA ALA A 8 7.66 -12.05 6.34
C ALA A 8 8.94 -12.13 7.17
N ARG A 9 9.96 -12.85 6.68
CA ARG A 9 11.27 -12.99 7.36
C ARG A 9 11.99 -11.65 7.54
N ARG A 10 11.74 -10.70 6.63
CA ARG A 10 12.31 -9.34 6.62
C ARG A 10 11.24 -8.34 6.16
N PRO A 11 10.27 -8.00 7.03
CA PRO A 11 9.12 -7.20 6.64
C PRO A 11 9.56 -5.80 6.18
N MET A 12 8.90 -5.27 5.15
CA MET A 12 9.25 -3.95 4.61
C MET A 12 9.01 -2.82 5.62
N ILE A 13 7.98 -2.95 6.45
CA ILE A 13 7.60 -1.91 7.42
C ILE A 13 8.71 -1.60 8.42
N GLU A 14 9.59 -2.54 8.76
CA GLU A 14 10.70 -2.31 9.69
C GLU A 14 11.84 -1.51 9.05
N ARG A 15 11.86 -1.41 7.72
CA ARG A 15 12.95 -0.79 6.95
C ARG A 15 12.45 0.28 5.98
N ILE A 16 11.17 0.66 6.05
CA ILE A 16 10.57 1.61 5.12
C ILE A 16 11.16 3.02 5.27
N HIS A 17 11.62 3.36 6.47
CA HIS A 17 12.32 4.61 6.76
C HIS A 17 13.70 4.72 6.10
N LEU A 18 14.28 3.61 5.62
CA LEU A 18 15.57 3.59 4.93
C LEU A 18 15.46 3.93 3.43
N ILE A 19 14.25 3.90 2.86
CA ILE A 19 14.02 4.37 1.49
C ILE A 19 14.31 5.88 1.45
N ARG A 20 14.97 6.37 0.39
CA ARG A 20 15.25 7.80 0.23
C ARG A 20 13.99 8.64 0.42
N LYS A 21 14.12 9.80 1.07
CA LYS A 21 12.97 10.64 1.45
C LYS A 21 12.20 11.22 0.27
N ASP A 22 12.88 11.39 -0.86
CA ASP A 22 12.35 11.94 -2.10
C ASP A 22 11.59 10.91 -2.94
N VAL A 23 11.57 9.64 -2.53
CA VAL A 23 10.75 8.62 -3.19
C VAL A 23 9.33 8.66 -2.60
N PRO A 24 8.31 9.08 -3.36
CA PRO A 24 6.92 9.05 -2.92
C PRO A 24 6.40 7.62 -2.84
N ILE A 25 5.54 7.33 -1.87
CA ILE A 25 4.92 6.02 -1.70
C ILE A 25 3.41 6.17 -1.66
N THR A 26 2.71 5.45 -2.54
CA THR A 26 1.25 5.31 -2.46
C THR A 26 0.90 3.86 -2.11
N MET A 27 0.10 3.68 -1.06
CA MET A 27 -0.43 2.40 -0.63
C MET A 27 -1.87 2.25 -1.16
N ILE A 28 -2.12 1.22 -1.97
CA ILE A 28 -3.44 0.94 -2.57
C ILE A 28 -4.05 -0.26 -1.86
N TYR A 29 -5.27 -0.08 -1.35
CA TYR A 29 -6.06 -1.08 -0.63
C TYR A 29 -7.36 -1.37 -1.39
N GLY A 30 -7.96 -2.53 -1.16
CA GLY A 30 -9.35 -2.79 -1.54
C GLY A 30 -10.25 -2.68 -0.32
N SER A 31 -11.49 -2.23 -0.48
CA SER A 31 -12.42 -2.04 0.63
C SER A 31 -12.99 -3.33 1.23
N ASN A 32 -13.00 -4.41 0.45
CA ASN A 32 -13.70 -5.65 0.77
C ASN A 32 -12.72 -6.74 1.19
N THR A 33 -11.91 -6.47 2.21
CA THR A 33 -10.88 -7.39 2.71
C THR A 33 -10.68 -7.25 4.22
N TRP A 34 -10.14 -8.30 4.84
CA TRP A 34 -9.74 -8.32 6.25
C TRP A 34 -8.39 -7.61 6.49
N ILE A 35 -7.70 -7.21 5.42
CA ILE A 35 -6.44 -6.47 5.47
C ILE A 35 -6.74 -4.98 5.45
N ASP A 36 -6.69 -4.34 6.62
CA ASP A 36 -7.02 -2.92 6.77
C ASP A 36 -5.89 -1.97 6.30
N THR A 37 -6.19 -0.66 6.35
CA THR A 37 -5.26 0.42 6.01
C THR A 37 -4.25 0.75 7.12
N SER A 38 -4.17 -0.04 8.20
CA SER A 38 -3.30 0.27 9.35
C SER A 38 -1.82 0.29 9.00
N THR A 39 -1.41 -0.49 7.99
CA THR A 39 -0.03 -0.51 7.52
C THR A 39 0.37 0.82 6.87
N GLY A 40 -0.52 1.43 6.07
CA GLY A 40 -0.28 2.72 5.43
C GLY A 40 -0.11 3.84 6.45
N LYS A 41 -0.96 3.86 7.48
CA LYS A 41 -0.83 4.75 8.64
C LYS A 41 0.53 4.60 9.33
N LYS A 42 1.01 3.37 9.54
CA LYS A 42 2.34 3.11 10.11
C LYS A 42 3.46 3.60 9.19
N VAL A 43 3.35 3.40 7.87
CA VAL A 43 4.33 3.92 6.91
C VAL A 43 4.40 5.45 6.98
N LYS A 44 3.26 6.13 7.02
CA LYS A 44 3.18 7.60 7.12
C LYS A 44 3.85 8.12 8.40
N LEU A 45 3.65 7.44 9.53
CA LEU A 45 4.34 7.78 10.79
C LEU A 45 5.84 7.54 10.73
N GLN A 46 6.31 6.50 10.03
CA GLN A 46 7.74 6.20 9.91
C GLN A 46 8.47 7.04 8.85
N ARG A 47 7.73 7.74 7.99
CA ARG A 47 8.26 8.61 6.93
C ARG A 47 7.66 10.02 7.01
N PRO A 48 7.84 10.74 8.13
CA PRO A 48 7.21 12.05 8.36
C PRO A 48 7.66 13.12 7.35
N ASP A 49 8.88 12.98 6.81
CA ASP A 49 9.48 13.91 5.85
C ASP A 49 9.37 13.43 4.40
N SER A 50 8.43 12.53 4.09
CA SER A 50 8.25 11.98 2.74
C SER A 50 6.79 11.95 2.36
N TYR A 51 6.53 12.01 1.05
CA TYR A 51 5.17 11.84 0.55
C TYR A 51 4.71 10.40 0.75
N VAL A 52 3.63 10.23 1.54
CA VAL A 52 2.94 8.96 1.73
C VAL A 52 1.44 9.19 1.57
N ARG A 53 0.84 8.49 0.61
CA ARG A 53 -0.60 8.49 0.34
C ARG A 53 -1.18 7.09 0.58
N ASP A 54 -2.35 7.03 1.20
CA ASP A 54 -3.14 5.82 1.33
C ASP A 54 -4.42 5.98 0.48
N MET A 55 -4.79 4.96 -0.28
CA MET A 55 -6.00 4.95 -1.11
C MET A 55 -6.71 3.62 -1.01
N GLU A 56 -8.03 3.66 -1.12
CA GLU A 56 -8.88 2.49 -1.09
C GLU A 56 -9.72 2.45 -2.37
N ILE A 57 -9.77 1.29 -3.02
CA ILE A 57 -10.61 1.04 -4.18
C ILE A 57 -11.86 0.30 -3.70
N GLU A 58 -12.99 0.99 -3.80
CA GLU A 58 -14.29 0.44 -3.45
C GLU A 58 -14.62 -0.78 -4.33
N GLY A 59 -15.22 -1.80 -3.71
CA GLY A 59 -15.64 -3.00 -4.42
C GLY A 59 -14.50 -3.94 -4.81
N ALA A 60 -13.27 -3.72 -4.30
CA ALA A 60 -12.13 -4.61 -4.49
C ALA A 60 -11.75 -5.33 -3.18
N SER A 61 -11.26 -6.57 -3.27
CA SER A 61 -10.67 -7.32 -2.16
C SER A 61 -9.16 -7.05 -2.06
N HIS A 62 -8.39 -7.97 -1.47
CA HIS A 62 -6.93 -7.83 -1.35
C HIS A 62 -6.21 -7.79 -2.71
N HIS A 63 -6.73 -8.51 -3.70
CA HIS A 63 -6.16 -8.53 -5.06
C HIS A 63 -6.80 -7.44 -5.91
N VAL A 64 -6.54 -6.18 -5.54
CA VAL A 64 -7.20 -5.00 -6.11
C VAL A 64 -7.12 -4.94 -7.65
N TYR A 65 -5.96 -5.30 -8.20
CA TYR A 65 -5.72 -5.37 -9.64
C TYR A 65 -6.55 -6.43 -10.37
N ALA A 66 -7.00 -7.47 -9.67
CA ALA A 66 -7.80 -8.56 -10.24
C ALA A 66 -9.30 -8.26 -10.17
N ASP A 67 -9.76 -7.66 -9.06
CA ASP A 67 -11.18 -7.39 -8.83
C ASP A 67 -11.66 -6.13 -9.56
N GLN A 68 -10.84 -5.07 -9.59
CA GLN A 68 -11.17 -3.78 -10.19
C GLN A 68 -10.05 -3.31 -11.15
N PRO A 69 -9.72 -4.07 -12.21
CA PRO A 69 -8.56 -3.79 -13.06
C PRO A 69 -8.60 -2.41 -13.71
N HIS A 70 -9.77 -1.96 -14.17
CA HIS A 70 -9.90 -0.65 -14.81
C HIS A 70 -9.67 0.51 -13.83
N ILE A 71 -10.25 0.43 -12.63
CA ILE A 71 -10.09 1.46 -11.60
C ILE A 71 -8.64 1.46 -11.09
N PHE A 72 -8.08 0.26 -10.84
CA PHE A 72 -6.69 0.11 -10.42
C PHE A 72 -5.73 0.76 -11.42
N ASN A 73 -5.89 0.48 -12.72
CA ASN A 73 -5.03 1.07 -13.75
C ASN A 73 -5.17 2.59 -13.82
N ALA A 74 -6.40 3.13 -13.76
CA ALA A 74 -6.62 4.57 -13.75
C ALA A 74 -5.96 5.25 -12.53
N VAL A 75 -6.01 4.63 -11.36
CA VAL A 75 -5.32 5.10 -10.15
C VAL A 75 -3.79 5.06 -10.33
N VAL A 76 -3.26 4.01 -10.95
CA VAL A 76 -1.82 3.90 -11.23
C VAL A 76 -1.35 4.99 -12.20
N GLU A 77 -2.11 5.24 -13.27
CA GLU A 77 -1.84 6.31 -14.23
C GLU A 77 -1.88 7.69 -13.54
N GLU A 78 -2.90 7.97 -12.72
CA GLU A 78 -2.99 9.20 -11.92
C GLU A 78 -1.78 9.37 -10.99
N ILE A 79 -1.33 8.30 -10.33
CA ILE A 79 -0.12 8.34 -9.49
C ILE A 79 1.09 8.71 -10.34
N CYS A 80 1.27 8.07 -11.50
CA CYS A 80 2.39 8.31 -12.38
C CYS A 80 2.40 9.75 -12.93
N ASP A 81 1.24 10.29 -13.30
CA ASP A 81 1.11 11.67 -13.77
C ASP A 81 1.32 12.71 -12.66
N SER A 82 1.22 12.30 -11.39
CA SER A 82 1.43 13.17 -10.22
C SER A 82 2.90 13.28 -9.77
N VAL A 83 3.80 12.52 -10.39
CA VAL A 83 5.23 12.47 -10.04
C VAL A 83 6.09 12.84 -11.25
N ASP A 84 6.78 13.97 -11.18
CA ASP A 84 7.75 14.45 -12.17
C ASP A 84 9.18 13.97 -11.85
#